data_AF-A0A3Q0SCC4-F1
#
_entry.id   AF-A0A3Q0SCC4-F1
#
_cell.length_a   1.000
_cell.length_b   1.000
_cell.length_c   1.000
_cell.angle_alpha   90.00
_cell.angle_beta   90.00
_cell.angle_gamma   90.00
#
_symmetry.space_group_name_H-M   'P 1'
#
loop_
_entity.id
_entity.type
_entity.pdbx_description
1 polymer ?
#
loop_
_entity_poly.entity_id
_entity_poly.type
_entity_poly.pdbx_seq_one_letter_code
_entity_poly.pdbx_strand_id
1 'polypeptide(L)'
;MDLESDSMLEVPEEIIMLPFQAAPGQFSPEVRQQGLWVWRVEKMKAVPLQPSEVGAFYNGDSYLVLDNRGEDGADLHMWIEKSSRDEQVACAMLATQLDNFLGGDPVQHRHVQGFETPEFMELFPRGVSYKQEGGVESGFRRPQGSGTVQRLYQIKGKRNIRAKEVELSWSSFNKGDCFILDLGE
;
A
#
# COMPACT_ATOMS: atom_id res chain seq x y z
N MET A 1 52.67 -0.80 -20.09
CA MET A 1 52.40 -0.86 -18.63
C MET A 1 51.60 0.38 -18.34
N ASP A 2 50.32 0.22 -18.57
CA ASP A 2 49.29 1.24 -18.44
C ASP A 2 49.03 1.46 -16.95
N LEU A 3 49.06 2.72 -16.52
CA LEU A 3 48.51 3.17 -15.25
C LEU A 3 47.42 4.16 -15.64
N GLU A 4 46.21 3.64 -15.82
CA GLU A 4 44.99 4.42 -15.97
C GLU A 4 44.84 5.31 -14.74
N SER A 5 44.82 6.62 -14.98
CA SER A 5 44.33 7.60 -14.03
C SER A 5 42.84 7.36 -13.84
N ASP A 6 42.45 6.97 -12.63
CA ASP A 6 41.06 6.86 -12.18
C ASP A 6 40.38 8.22 -12.33
N SER A 7 39.74 8.45 -13.48
CA SER A 7 38.83 9.56 -13.68
C SER A 7 37.57 9.24 -12.89
N MET A 8 37.46 9.81 -11.69
CA MET A 8 36.18 9.92 -10.99
C MET A 8 35.18 10.50 -11.99
N LEU A 9 34.24 9.67 -12.43
CA LEU A 9 33.13 10.12 -13.24
C LEU A 9 32.36 11.14 -12.41
N GLU A 10 32.55 12.42 -12.72
CA GLU A 10 31.66 13.47 -12.26
C GLU A 10 30.26 13.10 -12.75
N VAL A 11 29.45 12.61 -11.81
CA VAL A 11 28.03 12.39 -12.03
C VAL A 11 27.44 13.76 -12.29
N PRO A 12 26.83 14.02 -13.46
CA PRO A 12 26.26 15.32 -13.74
C PRO A 12 25.23 15.64 -12.66
N GLU A 13 25.33 16.83 -12.06
CA GLU A 13 24.32 17.37 -11.13
C GLU A 13 22.93 17.49 -11.78
N GLU A 14 22.80 17.17 -13.07
CA GLU A 14 21.57 17.12 -13.87
C GLU A 14 20.72 15.84 -13.72
N ILE A 15 21.00 14.96 -12.75
CA ILE A 15 19.89 14.20 -12.10
C ILE A 15 19.16 15.16 -11.14
N ILE A 16 18.85 16.37 -11.62
CA ILE A 16 17.86 17.24 -11.04
C ILE A 16 16.56 16.46 -11.20
N MET A 17 15.97 16.12 -10.06
CA MET A 17 14.60 15.66 -9.92
C MET A 17 13.75 16.26 -11.04
N LEU A 18 13.45 15.45 -12.06
CA LEU A 18 12.35 15.76 -12.97
C LEU A 18 11.18 16.11 -12.06
N PRO A 19 10.43 17.20 -12.31
CA PRO A 19 9.33 17.56 -11.46
C PRO A 19 8.29 16.43 -11.61
N PHE A 20 8.36 15.45 -10.70
CA PHE A 20 7.29 14.53 -10.39
C PHE A 20 6.23 15.36 -9.68
N GLN A 21 5.67 16.33 -10.41
CA GLN A 21 4.46 17.00 -10.02
C GLN A 21 3.33 16.03 -10.29
N ALA A 22 2.43 15.90 -9.32
CA ALA A 22 1.21 15.15 -9.49
C ALA A 22 0.49 15.65 -10.76
N ALA A 23 0.02 14.74 -11.60
CA ALA A 23 -0.82 15.13 -12.73
C ALA A 23 -2.03 15.94 -12.19
N PRO A 24 -2.51 16.98 -12.90
CA PRO A 24 -3.66 17.76 -12.44
C PRO A 24 -4.84 16.85 -12.09
N GLY A 25 -5.34 16.95 -10.86
CA GLY A 25 -6.44 16.13 -10.34
C GLY A 25 -6.07 14.75 -9.77
N GLN A 26 -4.78 14.38 -9.73
CA GLN A 26 -4.33 13.11 -9.12
C GLN A 26 -4.56 13.07 -7.60
N PHE A 27 -4.37 14.20 -6.93
CA PHE A 27 -4.68 14.38 -5.51
C PHE A 27 -5.55 15.61 -5.33
N SER A 28 -6.55 15.49 -4.46
CA SER A 28 -7.48 16.57 -4.19
C SER A 28 -6.91 17.51 -3.12
N PRO A 29 -7.21 18.82 -3.11
CA PRO A 29 -6.66 19.75 -2.12
C PRO A 29 -7.03 19.42 -0.68
N GLU A 30 -8.11 18.68 -0.45
CA GLU A 30 -8.61 18.27 0.85
C GLU A 30 -7.60 17.41 1.63
N VAL A 31 -6.68 16.72 0.94
CA VAL A 31 -5.62 15.92 1.60
C VAL A 31 -4.66 16.76 2.44
N ARG A 32 -4.70 18.10 2.32
CA ARG A 32 -3.98 19.03 3.21
C ARG A 32 -4.65 19.19 4.58
N GLN A 33 -5.90 18.78 4.71
CA GLN A 33 -6.62 18.80 5.98
C GLN A 33 -6.28 17.57 6.81
N GLN A 34 -6.39 17.72 8.14
CA GLN A 34 -6.19 16.62 9.07
C GLN A 34 -7.14 15.46 8.75
N GLY A 35 -6.59 14.25 8.64
CA GLY A 35 -7.35 13.05 8.34
C GLY A 35 -6.53 11.91 7.78
N LEU A 36 -7.19 10.75 7.68
CA LEU A 36 -6.64 9.54 7.05
C LEU A 36 -7.15 9.44 5.61
N TRP A 37 -6.23 9.40 4.67
CA TRP A 37 -6.53 9.29 3.25
C TRP A 37 -5.87 8.04 2.68
N VAL A 38 -6.66 7.20 2.00
CA VAL A 38 -6.18 5.90 1.52
C VAL A 38 -6.51 5.74 0.05
N TRP A 39 -5.49 5.36 -0.72
CA TRP A 39 -5.61 5.05 -2.13
C TRP A 39 -5.08 3.67 -2.43
N ARG A 40 -5.70 3.04 -3.42
CA ARG A 40 -5.13 1.91 -4.14
C ARG A 40 -4.51 2.40 -5.44
N VAL A 41 -3.38 1.82 -5.82
CA VAL A 41 -2.75 2.08 -7.11
C VAL A 41 -3.47 1.27 -8.19
N GLU A 42 -4.05 1.94 -9.18
CA GLU A 42 -4.75 1.33 -10.30
C GLU A 42 -4.27 1.93 -11.61
N LYS A 43 -3.69 1.12 -12.49
CA LYS A 43 -3.26 1.56 -13.84
C LYS A 43 -2.44 2.87 -13.80
N MET A 44 -1.43 2.92 -12.93
CA MET A 44 -0.53 4.06 -12.68
C MET A 44 -1.17 5.29 -12.02
N LYS A 45 -2.36 5.16 -11.41
CA LYS A 45 -3.06 6.26 -10.72
C LYS A 45 -3.36 5.89 -9.27
N ALA A 46 -3.36 6.85 -8.37
CA ALA A 46 -3.91 6.68 -7.03
C ALA A 46 -5.44 6.85 -7.10
N VAL A 47 -6.18 5.79 -6.77
CA VAL A 47 -7.65 5.76 -6.73
C VAL A 47 -8.10 5.72 -5.27
N PRO A 48 -8.88 6.69 -4.78
CA PRO A 48 -9.33 6.71 -3.38
C PRO A 48 -10.17 5.47 -3.06
N LEU A 49 -9.93 4.87 -1.90
CA LEU A 49 -10.76 3.76 -1.41
C LEU A 49 -12.07 4.27 -0.83
N GLN A 50 -13.13 3.47 -0.94
CA GLN A 50 -14.34 3.73 -0.17
C GLN A 50 -14.08 3.49 1.33
N PRO A 51 -14.79 4.19 2.23
CA PRO A 51 -14.61 4.00 3.67
C PRO A 51 -14.77 2.55 4.15
N SER A 52 -15.57 1.74 3.46
CA SER A 52 -15.77 0.31 3.75
C SER A 52 -14.59 -0.58 3.37
N GLU A 53 -13.70 -0.10 2.50
CA GLU A 53 -12.54 -0.86 2.01
C GLU A 53 -11.26 -0.55 2.80
N VAL A 54 -11.26 0.56 3.57
CA VAL A 54 -10.11 0.98 4.38
C VAL A 54 -9.76 -0.09 5.41
N GLY A 55 -8.49 -0.53 5.40
CA GLY A 55 -7.98 -1.63 6.21
C GLY A 55 -8.02 -3.01 5.52
N ALA A 56 -8.59 -3.12 4.31
CA ALA A 56 -8.50 -4.31 3.49
C ALA A 56 -7.43 -4.16 2.41
N PHE A 57 -6.37 -4.95 2.52
CA PHE A 57 -5.24 -4.95 1.60
C PHE A 57 -5.24 -6.23 0.76
N TYR A 58 -5.24 -6.09 -0.56
CA TYR A 58 -4.97 -7.18 -1.48
C TYR A 58 -3.46 -7.29 -1.65
N ASN A 59 -2.91 -8.48 -1.40
CA ASN A 59 -1.47 -8.73 -1.56
C ASN A 59 -0.96 -8.47 -2.98
N GLY A 60 -1.87 -8.56 -3.96
CA GLY A 60 -1.59 -8.29 -5.36
C GLY A 60 -1.55 -6.81 -5.74
N ASP A 61 -1.93 -5.89 -4.85
CA ASP A 61 -2.06 -4.46 -5.13
C ASP A 61 -1.03 -3.64 -4.32
N SER A 62 -0.89 -2.36 -4.65
CA SER A 62 -0.09 -1.39 -3.88
C SER A 62 -0.98 -0.27 -3.36
N TYR A 63 -0.66 0.27 -2.17
CA TYR A 63 -1.50 1.27 -1.51
C TYR A 63 -0.68 2.44 -0.98
N LEU A 64 -1.30 3.61 -1.00
CA LEU A 64 -0.83 4.81 -0.31
C LEU A 64 -1.78 5.11 0.85
N VAL A 65 -1.22 5.36 2.01
CA VAL A 65 -1.96 5.76 3.22
C VAL A 65 -1.29 7.03 3.74
N LEU A 66 -2.01 8.14 3.71
CA LEU A 66 -1.58 9.41 4.30
C LEU A 66 -2.30 9.60 5.63
N ASP A 67 -1.54 9.65 6.72
CA ASP A 67 -2.00 10.17 8.01
C ASP A 67 -1.55 11.63 8.12
N ASN A 68 -2.46 12.57 7.84
CA ASN A 68 -2.19 13.98 7.99
C ASN A 68 -2.70 14.45 9.36
N ARG A 69 -1.80 14.89 10.24
CA ARG A 69 -2.13 15.36 11.58
C ARG A 69 -2.15 16.88 11.70
N GLY A 70 -2.16 17.60 10.57
CA GLY A 70 -2.18 19.06 10.53
C GLY A 70 -0.87 19.65 11.01
N GLU A 71 -0.91 20.43 12.09
CA GLU A 71 0.30 21.07 12.66
C GLU A 71 1.29 20.06 13.26
N ASP A 72 0.83 18.85 13.60
CA ASP A 72 1.66 17.76 14.13
C ASP A 72 2.38 16.94 13.02
N GLY A 73 2.37 17.44 11.78
CA GLY A 73 3.01 16.85 10.61
C GLY A 73 2.19 15.74 9.94
N ALA A 74 2.80 15.06 8.98
CA ALA A 74 2.17 13.97 8.23
C ALA A 74 3.09 12.76 8.07
N ASP A 75 2.49 11.57 7.96
CA ASP A 75 3.17 10.35 7.54
C ASP A 75 2.52 9.79 6.27
N LEU A 76 3.37 9.44 5.30
CA LEU A 76 2.97 8.82 4.04
C LEU A 76 3.47 7.39 3.97
N HIS A 77 2.56 6.43 4.07
CA HIS A 77 2.87 5.01 4.09
C HIS A 77 2.56 4.35 2.75
N MET A 78 3.56 3.70 2.17
CA MET A 78 3.41 2.79 1.03
C MET A 78 3.28 1.36 1.56
N TRP A 79 2.16 0.70 1.29
CA TRP A 79 2.02 -0.72 1.56
C TRP A 79 2.16 -1.50 0.25
N ILE A 80 3.20 -2.34 0.18
CA ILE A 80 3.60 -3.05 -1.05
C ILE A 80 4.02 -4.48 -0.70
N GLU A 81 3.35 -5.46 -1.29
CA GLU A 81 3.61 -6.89 -1.04
C GLU A 81 3.99 -7.63 -2.34
N LYS A 82 3.02 -8.28 -3.00
CA LYS A 82 3.20 -9.12 -4.21
C LYS A 82 2.58 -8.49 -5.46
N SER A 83 2.46 -7.16 -5.47
CA SER A 83 2.04 -6.40 -6.64
C SER A 83 3.06 -6.45 -7.77
N SER A 84 2.63 -6.17 -9.00
CA SER A 84 3.54 -6.23 -10.15
C SER A 84 4.55 -5.08 -10.12
N ARG A 85 5.71 -5.28 -10.74
CA ARG A 85 6.83 -4.32 -10.65
C ARG A 85 6.45 -2.91 -11.10
N ASP A 86 5.61 -2.80 -12.13
CA ASP A 86 5.04 -1.54 -12.61
C ASP A 86 4.17 -0.86 -11.53
N GLU A 87 3.34 -1.60 -10.81
CA GLU A 87 2.54 -1.06 -9.70
C GLU A 87 3.40 -0.61 -8.52
N GLN A 88 4.46 -1.34 -8.20
CA GLN A 88 5.40 -0.95 -7.14
C GLN A 88 6.10 0.38 -7.48
N VAL A 89 6.56 0.51 -8.74
CA VAL A 89 7.18 1.74 -9.24
C VAL A 89 6.16 2.87 -9.27
N ALA A 90 4.91 2.60 -9.70
CA ALA A 90 3.84 3.57 -9.68
C ALA A 90 3.53 4.07 -8.27
N CYS A 91 3.49 3.16 -7.30
CA CYS A 91 3.25 3.49 -5.90
C CYS A 91 4.32 4.45 -5.35
N ALA A 92 5.61 4.14 -5.58
CA ALA A 92 6.71 5.01 -5.18
C ALA A 92 6.65 6.38 -5.88
N MET A 93 6.39 6.38 -7.20
CA MET A 93 6.23 7.61 -7.98
C MET A 93 5.08 8.48 -7.45
N LEU A 94 3.92 7.87 -7.18
CA LEU A 94 2.74 8.56 -6.65
C LEU A 94 2.99 9.06 -5.22
N ALA A 95 3.77 8.34 -4.41
CA ALA A 95 4.17 8.80 -3.09
C ALA A 95 5.03 10.07 -3.18
N THR A 96 6.04 10.09 -4.06
CA THR A 96 6.85 11.29 -4.32
C THR A 96 6.02 12.46 -4.84
N GLN A 97 5.04 12.19 -5.71
CA GLN A 97 4.14 13.22 -6.22
C GLN A 97 3.25 13.81 -5.11
N LEU A 98 2.72 12.97 -4.21
CA LEU A 98 1.91 13.41 -3.07
C LEU A 98 2.75 14.20 -2.06
N ASP A 99 3.94 13.73 -1.76
CA ASP A 99 4.92 14.40 -0.91
C ASP A 99 5.23 15.82 -1.43
N ASN A 100 5.59 15.93 -2.71
CA ASN A 100 5.78 17.23 -3.38
C ASN A 100 4.52 18.11 -3.34
N PHE A 101 3.33 17.52 -3.54
CA PHE A 101 2.06 18.24 -3.47
C PHE A 101 1.77 18.80 -2.07
N LEU A 102 2.26 18.13 -1.04
CA LEU A 102 2.19 18.54 0.37
C LEU A 102 3.38 19.40 0.81
N GLY A 103 4.29 19.75 -0.10
CA GLY A 103 5.43 20.63 0.17
C GLY A 103 6.64 19.92 0.77
N GLY A 104 6.73 18.59 0.68
CA GLY A 104 7.82 17.78 1.22
C GLY A 104 7.77 17.58 2.75
N ASP A 105 6.62 17.83 3.36
CA ASP A 105 6.39 17.68 4.81
C ASP A 105 6.24 16.20 5.27
N PRO A 106 5.54 15.31 4.53
CA PRO A 106 5.32 13.95 5.00
C PRO A 106 6.59 13.10 5.18
N VAL A 107 6.67 12.35 6.28
CA VAL A 107 7.68 11.29 6.45
C VAL A 107 7.22 10.02 5.72
N GLN A 108 8.06 9.50 4.83
CA GLN A 108 7.70 8.34 4.00
C GLN A 108 8.10 7.01 4.64
N HIS A 109 7.16 6.06 4.66
CA HIS A 109 7.34 4.71 5.21
C HIS A 109 7.02 3.65 4.17
N ARG A 110 7.74 2.52 4.21
CA ARG A 110 7.43 1.35 3.39
C ARG A 110 7.07 0.16 4.27
N HIS A 111 5.91 -0.42 4.02
CA HIS A 111 5.37 -1.55 4.76
C HIS A 111 5.21 -2.78 3.87
N VAL A 112 5.42 -3.94 4.48
CA VAL A 112 5.19 -5.26 3.89
C VAL A 112 4.29 -6.06 4.83
N GLN A 113 3.56 -7.02 4.27
CA GLN A 113 2.54 -7.77 4.99
C GLN A 113 3.11 -8.43 6.25
N GLY A 114 2.49 -8.16 7.40
CA GLY A 114 2.83 -8.78 8.69
C GLY A 114 4.03 -8.19 9.41
N PHE A 115 4.76 -7.27 8.78
CA PHE A 115 5.87 -6.51 9.38
C PHE A 115 5.58 -5.01 9.43
N GLU A 116 4.31 -4.62 9.33
CA GLU A 116 3.92 -3.23 9.48
C GLU A 116 4.22 -2.74 10.90
N THR A 117 4.60 -1.46 11.00
CA THR A 117 4.91 -0.85 12.29
C THR A 117 3.64 -0.75 13.16
N PRO A 118 3.78 -0.71 14.50
CA PRO A 118 2.65 -0.50 15.38
C PRO A 118 1.84 0.76 15.04
N GLU A 119 2.51 1.85 14.69
CA GLU A 119 1.90 3.14 14.37
C GLU A 119 1.01 3.03 13.12
N PHE A 120 1.48 2.34 12.08
CA PHE A 120 0.65 2.07 10.89
C PHE A 120 -0.58 1.24 11.22
N MET A 121 -0.44 0.25 12.11
CA MET A 121 -1.55 -0.60 12.53
C MET A 121 -2.60 0.16 13.35
N GLU A 122 -2.22 1.19 14.09
CA GLU A 122 -3.13 2.04 14.87
C GLU A 122 -4.09 2.87 13.98
N LEU A 123 -3.70 3.14 12.73
CA LEU A 123 -4.57 3.79 11.74
C LEU A 123 -5.81 2.95 11.39
N PHE A 124 -5.78 1.64 11.69
CA PHE A 124 -6.86 0.69 11.42
C PHE A 124 -7.39 0.08 12.74
N PRO A 125 -8.22 0.82 13.50
CA PRO A 125 -8.65 0.39 14.84
C PRO A 125 -9.51 -0.88 14.85
N ARG A 126 -10.07 -1.27 13.69
CA ARG A 126 -10.81 -2.54 13.51
C ARG A 126 -9.90 -3.71 13.09
N GLY A 127 -8.59 -3.48 13.05
CA GLY A 127 -7.61 -4.38 12.47
C GLY A 127 -7.53 -4.27 10.95
N VAL A 128 -6.59 -5.03 10.38
CA VAL A 128 -6.39 -5.12 8.93
C VAL A 128 -6.75 -6.51 8.42
N SER A 129 -7.19 -6.59 7.18
CA SER A 129 -7.40 -7.85 6.47
C SER A 129 -6.48 -7.95 5.26
N TYR A 130 -5.90 -9.13 5.06
CA TYR A 130 -5.06 -9.42 3.90
C TYR A 130 -5.75 -10.44 3.03
N LYS A 131 -6.01 -10.05 1.78
CA LYS A 131 -6.64 -10.87 0.76
C LYS A 131 -5.56 -11.41 -0.18
N GLN A 132 -5.51 -12.73 -0.33
CA GLN A 132 -4.51 -13.38 -1.18
C GLN A 132 -4.90 -13.28 -2.66
N GLU A 133 -6.20 -13.35 -2.94
CA GLU A 133 -6.77 -13.39 -4.28
C GLU A 133 -7.65 -12.16 -4.54
N GLY A 134 -7.78 -11.79 -5.81
CA GLY A 134 -8.40 -10.53 -6.25
C GLY A 134 -7.41 -9.39 -6.47
N GLY A 135 -7.88 -8.15 -6.30
CA GLY A 135 -7.15 -6.93 -6.59
C GLY A 135 -7.48 -6.34 -7.97
N VAL A 136 -6.73 -5.31 -8.37
CA VAL A 136 -6.98 -4.59 -9.63
C VAL A 136 -6.33 -5.32 -10.80
N GLU A 137 -6.99 -5.28 -11.95
CA GLU A 137 -6.44 -5.77 -13.20
C GLU A 137 -5.20 -4.94 -13.58
N SER A 138 -4.02 -5.53 -13.40
CA SER A 138 -2.77 -5.00 -13.98
C SER A 138 -2.60 -5.54 -15.40
N GLY A 139 -1.71 -4.91 -16.20
CA GLY A 139 -1.41 -5.38 -17.57
C GLY A 139 -0.85 -6.81 -17.66
N PHE A 140 -0.63 -7.46 -16.51
CA PHE A 140 -0.08 -8.80 -16.37
C PHE A 140 -0.99 -9.79 -15.61
N ARG A 141 -2.18 -9.38 -15.13
CA ARG A 141 -3.12 -10.27 -14.41
C ARG A 141 -4.52 -10.22 -15.03
N ARG A 142 -5.18 -11.38 -15.11
CA ARG A 142 -6.58 -11.48 -15.53
C ARG A 142 -7.51 -11.27 -14.33
N PRO A 143 -8.70 -10.64 -14.52
CA PRO A 143 -9.69 -10.51 -13.46
C PRO A 143 -10.12 -11.90 -12.97
N GLN A 144 -10.07 -12.14 -11.66
CA GLN A 144 -10.77 -13.26 -11.05
C GLN A 144 -12.25 -12.89 -10.92
N GLY A 145 -13.10 -13.63 -11.63
CA GLY A 145 -14.49 -13.31 -11.87
C GLY A 145 -15.42 -13.43 -10.66
N SER A 146 -16.69 -13.12 -10.90
CA SER A 146 -17.83 -13.19 -9.97
C SER A 146 -18.21 -14.62 -9.57
N GLY A 147 -17.26 -15.37 -9.02
CA GLY A 147 -17.52 -16.69 -8.45
C GLY A 147 -18.21 -16.59 -7.08
N THR A 148 -18.80 -17.69 -6.64
CA THR A 148 -19.32 -17.86 -5.28
C THR A 148 -18.20 -17.54 -4.28
N VAL A 149 -18.41 -16.56 -3.40
CA VAL A 149 -17.41 -16.17 -2.40
C VAL A 149 -17.24 -17.31 -1.41
N GLN A 150 -16.06 -17.93 -1.38
CA GLN A 150 -15.71 -18.95 -0.39
C GLN A 150 -14.28 -18.69 0.08
N ARG A 151 -14.13 -18.06 1.25
CA ARG A 151 -12.84 -17.65 1.79
C ARG A 151 -12.71 -18.04 3.25
N LEU A 152 -11.52 -18.47 3.65
CA LEU A 152 -11.19 -18.74 5.04
C LEU A 152 -10.19 -17.70 5.53
N TYR A 153 -10.53 -17.02 6.62
CA TYR A 153 -9.64 -16.06 7.28
C TYR A 153 -9.17 -16.60 8.62
N GLN A 154 -7.86 -16.58 8.83
CA GLN A 154 -7.23 -16.81 10.12
C GLN A 154 -7.05 -15.46 10.84
N ILE A 155 -7.61 -15.35 12.05
CA ILE A 155 -7.57 -14.13 12.86
C ILE A 155 -6.49 -14.29 13.93
N LYS A 156 -5.52 -13.37 13.94
CA LYS A 156 -4.44 -13.33 14.96
C LYS A 156 -4.24 -11.91 15.49
N GLY A 157 -3.68 -11.83 16.69
CA GLY A 157 -3.32 -10.57 17.34
C GLY A 157 -4.31 -10.14 18.43
N LYS A 158 -3.79 -9.42 19.43
CA LYS A 158 -4.59 -8.89 20.55
C LYS A 158 -4.84 -7.37 20.43
N ARG A 159 -3.80 -6.62 20.10
CA ARG A 159 -3.87 -5.15 19.85
C ARG A 159 -3.95 -4.87 18.35
N ASN A 160 -3.02 -5.46 17.58
CA ASN A 160 -2.94 -5.27 16.13
C ASN A 160 -3.56 -6.49 15.45
N ILE A 161 -4.89 -6.51 15.38
CA ILE A 161 -5.66 -7.64 14.84
C ILE A 161 -5.43 -7.74 13.33
N ARG A 162 -5.14 -8.95 12.86
CA ARG A 162 -4.90 -9.28 11.46
C ARG A 162 -5.80 -10.44 11.05
N ALA A 163 -6.57 -10.24 9.99
CA ALA A 163 -7.34 -11.28 9.31
C ALA A 163 -6.60 -11.69 8.04
N LYS A 164 -5.92 -12.83 8.04
CA LYS A 164 -5.18 -13.32 6.87
C LYS A 164 -6.02 -14.37 6.15
N GLU A 165 -6.29 -14.16 4.86
CA GLU A 165 -6.86 -15.20 4.01
C GLU A 165 -5.88 -16.39 3.92
N VAL A 166 -6.41 -17.60 4.10
CA VAL A 166 -5.68 -18.87 4.09
C VAL A 166 -6.44 -19.87 3.22
N GLU A 167 -5.77 -20.96 2.85
CA GLU A 167 -6.39 -22.04 2.08
C GLU A 167 -7.64 -22.57 2.79
N LEU A 168 -8.74 -22.76 2.05
CA LEU A 168 -9.98 -23.32 2.58
C LEU A 168 -9.84 -24.84 2.77
N SER A 169 -9.08 -25.21 3.80
CA SER A 169 -8.77 -26.59 4.14
C SER A 169 -8.62 -26.75 5.66
N TRP A 170 -8.93 -27.95 6.16
CA TRP A 170 -8.69 -28.30 7.57
C TRP A 170 -7.22 -28.15 7.98
N SER A 171 -6.28 -28.26 7.04
CA SER A 171 -4.83 -28.04 7.29
C SER A 171 -4.50 -26.62 7.73
N SER A 172 -5.33 -25.63 7.40
CA SER A 172 -5.15 -24.24 7.82
C SER A 172 -5.52 -23.99 9.28
N PHE A 173 -6.36 -24.85 9.87
CA PHE A 173 -6.88 -24.64 11.22
C PHE A 173 -5.87 -25.02 12.30
N ASN A 174 -5.99 -24.34 13.44
CA ASN A 174 -5.30 -24.73 14.66
C ASN A 174 -6.15 -24.39 15.89
N LYS A 175 -5.74 -24.89 17.06
CA LYS A 175 -6.51 -24.74 18.31
C LYS A 175 -6.35 -23.39 19.02
N GLY A 176 -5.39 -22.56 18.59
CA GLY A 176 -5.01 -21.33 19.30
C GLY A 176 -5.55 -20.05 18.68
N ASP A 177 -6.07 -20.11 17.46
CA ASP A 177 -6.54 -18.95 16.70
C ASP A 177 -8.05 -19.01 16.42
N CYS A 178 -8.62 -17.85 16.09
CA CYS A 178 -9.98 -17.76 15.58
C CYS A 178 -9.98 -17.81 14.05
N PHE A 179 -11.06 -18.35 13.47
CA PHE A 179 -11.22 -18.45 12.02
C PHE A 179 -12.60 -17.94 11.60
N ILE A 180 -12.67 -17.27 10.44
CA ILE A 180 -13.92 -16.83 9.82
C ILE A 180 -14.03 -17.54 8.48
N LEU A 181 -15.09 -18.32 8.31
CA LEU A 181 -15.48 -18.90 7.02
C LEU A 181 -16.52 -17.97 6.38
N ASP A 182 -16.12 -17.27 5.33
CA ASP A 182 -16.97 -16.43 4.51
C ASP A 182 -17.48 -17.24 3.32
N LEU A 183 -18.81 -17.43 3.26
CA LEU A 183 -19.49 -18.18 2.19
C LEU A 183 -20.30 -17.27 1.26
N GLY A 184 -20.14 -15.95 1.35
CA GLY A 184 -20.96 -14.97 0.62
C GLY A 184 -22.35 -14.78 1.22
N GLU A 185 -23.28 -14.27 0.38
CA GLU A 185 -24.73 -14.20 0.67
C GLU A 185 -25.45 -15.51 0.35
#